data_AF-A0A9E4WC90-F1
#
_entry.id   AF-A0A9E4WC90-F1
#
_cell.length_a   1.000
_cell.length_b   1.000
_cell.length_c   1.000
_cell.angle_alpha   90.00
_cell.angle_beta   90.00
_cell.angle_gamma   90.00
#
_symmetry.space_group_name_H-M   'P 1'
#
loop_
_entity.id
_entity.type
_entity.pdbx_description
1 polymer ?
#
loop_
_entity_poly.entity_id
_entity_poly.type
_entity_poly.pdbx_seq_one_letter_code
_entity_poly.pdbx_strand_id
1 'polypeptide(L)'
;MPSKDKKQWRRDTLDPSVKKFPERREKFQTDSGLNIDPLYSPEDLQAQGMDYQKDLGYPGEYPYTRGVQPNTYRGRVWTMRQYSGYGSAAETNERFRYLLDQGQTGLSIA
;
A
#
# COMPACT_ATOMS: atom_id res chain seq x y z
N MET A 1 -30.62 13.29 -10.03
CA MET A 1 -29.43 13.76 -10.78
C MET A 1 -28.20 13.40 -9.97
N PRO A 2 -27.06 13.06 -10.59
CA PRO A 2 -25.82 12.85 -9.86
C PRO A 2 -25.38 14.14 -9.14
N SER A 3 -24.76 14.01 -7.98
CA SER A 3 -24.17 15.12 -7.23
C SER A 3 -23.05 15.77 -8.03
N LYS A 4 -22.90 17.10 -7.93
CA LYS A 4 -21.88 17.86 -8.66
C LYS A 4 -20.50 17.79 -8.01
N ASP A 5 -20.47 17.68 -6.69
CA ASP A 5 -19.25 17.62 -5.89
C ASP A 5 -19.46 16.76 -4.64
N LYS A 6 -18.37 16.46 -3.93
CA LYS A 6 -18.37 15.62 -2.73
C LYS A 6 -19.19 16.23 -1.60
N LYS A 7 -19.26 17.57 -1.49
CA LYS A 7 -20.06 18.25 -0.45
C LYS A 7 -21.55 18.06 -0.68
N GLN A 8 -22.00 18.21 -1.93
CA GLN A 8 -23.38 17.97 -2.34
C GLN A 8 -23.76 16.50 -2.14
N TRP A 9 -22.89 15.57 -2.53
CA TRP A 9 -23.11 14.15 -2.29
C TRP A 9 -23.24 13.82 -0.80
N ARG A 10 -22.36 14.37 0.04
CA ARG A 10 -22.42 14.16 1.48
C ARG A 10 -23.76 14.61 2.05
N ARG A 11 -24.17 15.84 1.75
CA ARG A 11 -25.41 16.43 2.26
C ARG A 11 -26.66 15.74 1.74
N ASP A 12 -26.73 15.48 0.44
CA ASP A 12 -27.97 15.07 -0.24
C ASP A 12 -28.13 13.54 -0.28
N THR A 13 -27.05 12.77 -0.11
CA THR A 13 -27.05 11.30 -0.26
C THR A 13 -26.52 10.58 0.98
N LEU A 14 -25.31 10.92 1.47
CA LEU A 14 -24.69 10.19 2.59
C LEU A 14 -25.40 10.49 3.93
N ASP A 15 -25.48 11.76 4.32
CA ASP A 15 -25.99 12.16 5.64
C ASP A 15 -27.44 11.67 5.90
N PRO A 16 -28.38 11.70 4.92
CA PRO A 16 -29.71 11.12 5.10
C PRO A 16 -29.66 9.60 5.32
N SER A 17 -28.77 8.91 4.61
CA SER A 17 -28.59 7.46 4.77
C SER A 17 -28.03 7.12 6.15
N VAL A 18 -27.00 7.84 6.61
CA VAL A 18 -26.37 7.65 7.93
C VAL A 18 -27.35 7.98 9.07
N LYS A 19 -28.20 8.99 8.89
CA LYS A 19 -29.28 9.29 9.86
C LYS A 19 -30.30 8.15 9.98
N LYS A 20 -30.65 7.52 8.86
CA LYS A 20 -31.61 6.39 8.84
C LYS A 20 -30.97 5.10 9.34
N PHE A 21 -29.71 4.87 8.97
CA PHE A 21 -28.92 3.69 9.28
C PHE A 21 -27.52 4.12 9.71
N PRO A 22 -27.28 4.26 11.04
CA PRO A 22 -26.00 4.68 11.56
C PRO A 22 -24.85 3.79 11.12
N GLU A 23 -23.67 4.37 11.02
CA GLU A 23 -22.45 3.62 10.72
C GLU A 23 -22.08 2.66 11.87
N ARG A 24 -21.34 1.60 11.54
CA ARG A 24 -20.98 0.54 12.49
C ARG A 24 -20.03 0.99 13.60
N ARG A 25 -19.36 2.12 13.42
CA ARG A 25 -18.39 2.70 14.35
C ARG A 25 -18.54 4.21 14.31
N GLU A 26 -18.23 4.86 15.42
CA GLU A 26 -18.18 6.33 15.48
C GLU A 26 -17.05 6.89 14.60
N LYS A 27 -15.91 6.18 14.55
CA LYS A 27 -14.76 6.55 13.72
C LYS A 27 -14.19 5.32 13.03
N PHE A 28 -13.79 5.49 11.79
CA PHE A 28 -12.98 4.53 11.05
C PHE A 28 -11.55 5.05 11.05
N GLN A 29 -10.64 4.30 11.68
CA GLN A 29 -9.24 4.67 11.80
C GLN A 29 -8.34 3.49 11.42
N THR A 30 -7.18 3.81 10.86
CA THR A 30 -6.07 2.84 10.73
C THR A 30 -5.46 2.55 12.10
N ASP A 31 -4.66 1.48 12.20
CA ASP A 31 -3.92 1.16 13.43
C ASP A 31 -2.90 2.26 13.83
N SER A 32 -2.51 3.11 12.87
CA SER A 32 -1.68 4.30 13.09
C SER A 32 -2.46 5.54 13.51
N GLY A 33 -3.79 5.46 13.66
CA GLY A 33 -4.65 6.56 14.12
C GLY A 33 -5.10 7.54 13.03
N LEU A 34 -4.89 7.22 11.74
CA LEU A 34 -5.37 8.06 10.64
C LEU A 34 -6.87 7.83 10.40
N ASN A 35 -7.64 8.90 10.33
CA ASN A 35 -9.07 8.83 10.00
C ASN A 35 -9.27 8.42 8.54
N ILE A 36 -10.22 7.52 8.32
CA ILE A 36 -10.62 7.03 7.00
C ILE A 36 -11.97 7.67 6.65
N ASP A 37 -11.97 8.49 5.61
CA ASP A 37 -13.19 9.09 5.10
C ASP A 37 -14.04 8.05 4.35
N PRO A 38 -15.38 8.24 4.31
CA PRO A 38 -16.30 7.30 3.65
C PRO A 38 -16.09 7.22 2.13
N LEU A 39 -15.42 8.19 1.54
CA LEU A 39 -15.12 8.27 0.11
C LEU A 39 -13.88 9.14 -0.11
N TYR A 40 -12.98 8.71 -0.99
CA TYR A 40 -11.91 9.54 -1.54
C TYR A 40 -12.16 9.77 -3.04
N SER A 41 -12.01 11.00 -3.51
CA SER A 41 -12.25 11.42 -4.88
C SER A 41 -11.12 12.32 -5.39
N PRO A 42 -11.10 12.68 -6.69
CA PRO A 42 -10.12 13.64 -7.22
C PRO A 42 -10.13 15.00 -6.49
N GLU A 43 -11.28 15.40 -5.92
CA GLU A 43 -11.40 16.63 -5.11
C GLU A 43 -10.48 16.59 -3.87
N ASP A 44 -10.26 15.40 -3.29
CA ASP A 44 -9.39 15.26 -2.12
C ASP A 44 -7.92 15.41 -2.49
N LEU A 45 -7.50 14.87 -3.64
CA LEU A 45 -6.14 15.06 -4.16
C LEU A 45 -5.87 16.54 -4.46
N GLN A 46 -6.85 17.22 -5.06
CA GLN A 46 -6.77 18.65 -5.33
C GLN A 46 -6.73 19.47 -4.04
N ALA A 47 -7.55 19.14 -3.03
CA ALA A 47 -7.57 19.84 -1.74
C ALA A 47 -6.24 19.70 -0.97
N GLN A 48 -5.53 18.58 -1.17
CA GLN A 48 -4.18 18.38 -0.60
C GLN A 48 -3.08 19.08 -1.42
N GLY A 49 -3.42 19.74 -2.54
CA GLY A 49 -2.44 20.40 -3.40
C GLY A 49 -1.49 19.42 -4.08
N MET A 50 -1.93 18.18 -4.31
CA MET A 50 -1.11 17.16 -4.95
C MET A 50 -0.67 17.60 -6.34
N ASP A 51 0.64 17.64 -6.57
CA ASP A 51 1.25 17.81 -7.87
C ASP A 51 1.68 16.45 -8.41
N TYR A 52 1.13 16.07 -9.56
CA TYR A 52 1.40 14.75 -10.14
C TYR A 52 2.88 14.51 -10.41
N GLN A 53 3.59 15.49 -10.96
CA GLN A 53 4.99 15.33 -11.37
C GLN A 53 5.92 15.36 -10.14
N LYS A 54 5.63 16.24 -9.19
CA LYS A 54 6.46 16.42 -8.01
C LYS A 54 6.24 15.35 -6.94
N ASP A 55 4.99 14.94 -6.70
CA ASP A 55 4.64 14.08 -5.55
C ASP A 55 4.52 12.60 -5.95
N LEU A 56 4.12 12.32 -7.21
CA LEU A 56 3.96 10.94 -7.70
C LEU A 56 5.04 10.53 -8.71
N GLY A 57 5.23 11.33 -9.77
CA GLY A 57 6.23 11.13 -10.82
C GLY A 57 6.09 9.82 -11.61
N TYR A 58 7.18 9.44 -12.28
CA TYR A 58 7.33 8.18 -13.01
C TYR A 58 8.26 7.21 -12.25
N PRO A 59 8.07 5.88 -12.38
CA PRO A 59 8.96 4.92 -11.73
C PRO A 59 10.40 5.07 -12.23
N GLY A 60 11.37 4.97 -11.32
CA GLY A 60 12.79 5.16 -11.64
C GLY A 60 13.28 6.60 -11.64
N GLU A 61 12.40 7.57 -11.36
CA GLU A 61 12.73 9.00 -11.25
C GLU A 61 12.33 9.53 -9.88
N TYR A 62 13.02 10.57 -9.37
CA TYR A 62 12.60 11.27 -8.14
C TYR A 62 11.15 11.76 -8.29
N PRO A 63 10.28 11.64 -7.27
CA PRO A 63 10.53 11.25 -5.87
C PRO A 63 10.51 9.73 -5.60
N TYR A 64 10.48 8.90 -6.65
CA TYR A 64 10.44 7.43 -6.57
C TYR A 64 9.19 6.86 -5.87
N THR A 65 8.13 7.65 -5.72
CA THR A 65 6.86 7.21 -5.12
C THR A 65 6.28 5.97 -5.82
N ARG A 66 6.50 5.85 -7.14
CA ARG A 66 6.06 4.68 -7.95
C ARG A 66 7.10 3.55 -8.05
N GLY A 67 8.20 3.65 -7.33
CA GLY A 67 9.28 2.67 -7.30
C GLY A 67 10.60 3.21 -7.86
N VAL A 68 11.71 2.66 -7.38
CA VAL A 68 13.09 3.08 -7.72
C VAL A 68 13.61 2.53 -9.06
N GLN A 69 12.92 1.57 -9.68
CA GLN A 69 13.32 0.95 -10.94
C GLN A 69 12.28 1.27 -12.03
N PRO A 70 12.67 1.71 -13.24
CA PRO A 70 11.72 2.10 -14.29
C PRO A 70 10.76 0.98 -14.75
N ASN A 71 11.26 -0.26 -14.86
CA ASN A 71 10.49 -1.42 -15.32
C ASN A 71 10.09 -2.39 -14.19
N THR A 72 10.43 -2.05 -12.94
CA THR A 72 10.06 -2.76 -11.70
C THR A 72 10.10 -4.30 -11.84
N TYR A 73 9.00 -4.98 -11.46
CA TYR A 73 8.87 -6.42 -11.47
C TYR A 73 8.56 -7.02 -12.85
N ARG A 74 8.37 -6.18 -13.88
CA ARG A 74 8.41 -6.66 -15.29
C ARG A 74 9.84 -6.98 -15.71
N GLY A 75 10.83 -6.29 -15.15
CA GLY A 75 12.25 -6.55 -15.38
C GLY A 75 12.80 -7.65 -14.48
N ARG A 76 12.66 -7.48 -13.16
CA ARG A 76 13.14 -8.44 -12.16
C ARG A 76 12.19 -8.50 -10.98
N VAL A 77 11.65 -9.69 -10.69
CA VAL A 77 10.86 -9.92 -9.47
C VAL A 77 11.67 -9.62 -8.21
N TRP A 78 11.00 -9.29 -7.11
CA TRP A 78 11.68 -9.07 -5.84
C TRP A 78 12.49 -10.31 -5.44
N THR A 79 13.56 -10.10 -4.66
CA THR A 79 14.34 -11.22 -4.15
C THR A 79 13.52 -11.96 -3.10
N MET A 80 13.15 -13.21 -3.37
CA MET A 80 12.62 -14.10 -2.34
C MET A 80 13.75 -14.43 -1.37
N ARG A 81 13.65 -13.93 -0.13
CA ARG A 81 14.69 -14.05 0.90
C ARG A 81 14.07 -14.40 2.23
N GLN A 82 13.96 -15.71 2.50
CA GLN A 82 13.47 -16.19 3.79
C GLN A 82 14.52 -15.97 4.86
N TYR A 83 14.11 -15.41 5.99
CA TYR A 83 14.88 -15.40 7.23
C TYR A 83 14.97 -16.83 7.74
N SER A 84 16.16 -17.41 7.80
CA SER A 84 16.34 -18.83 8.07
C SER A 84 17.68 -19.08 8.75
N GLY A 85 17.66 -20.00 9.71
CA GLY A 85 18.82 -20.39 10.51
C GLY A 85 18.32 -21.32 11.60
N TYR A 86 19.06 -22.39 11.84
CA TYR A 86 18.69 -23.38 12.86
C TYR A 86 19.93 -24.12 13.34
N GLY A 87 20.03 -24.29 14.66
CA GLY A 87 21.08 -25.08 15.30
C GLY A 87 22.48 -24.56 14.99
N SER A 88 23.31 -25.43 14.42
CA SER A 88 24.68 -25.17 14.04
C SER A 88 24.82 -24.55 12.64
N ALA A 89 26.04 -24.08 12.34
CA ALA A 89 26.38 -23.58 11.00
C ALA A 89 26.19 -24.65 9.92
N ALA A 90 26.44 -25.93 10.23
CA ALA A 90 26.28 -27.03 9.30
C ALA A 90 24.80 -27.26 8.94
N GLU A 91 23.92 -27.30 9.94
CA GLU A 91 22.46 -27.45 9.77
C GLU A 91 21.84 -26.25 9.05
N THR A 92 22.31 -25.04 9.37
CA THR A 92 21.88 -23.83 8.66
C THR A 92 22.30 -23.84 7.20
N ASN A 93 23.52 -24.30 6.90
CA ASN A 93 23.99 -24.43 5.51
C ASN A 93 23.19 -25.50 4.73
N GLU A 94 22.84 -26.63 5.36
CA GLU A 94 21.94 -27.62 4.75
C GLU A 94 20.58 -27.02 4.43
N ARG A 95 19.99 -26.27 5.38
CA ARG A 95 18.73 -25.57 5.17
C ARG A 95 18.80 -24.55 4.04
N PHE A 96 19.89 -23.79 3.92
CA PHE A 96 20.07 -22.83 2.84
C PHE A 96 20.12 -23.50 1.47
N ARG A 97 20.82 -24.63 1.34
CA ARG A 97 20.85 -25.40 0.08
C ARG A 97 19.46 -25.88 -0.31
N TYR A 98 18.73 -26.47 0.64
CA TYR A 98 17.35 -26.87 0.43
C TYR A 98 16.48 -25.69 -0.07
N LEU A 99 16.60 -24.51 0.54
CA LEU A 99 15.80 -23.35 0.15
C LEU A 99 16.15 -22.83 -1.25
N LEU A 100 17.44 -22.84 -1.63
CA LEU A 100 17.87 -22.50 -2.99
C LEU A 100 17.27 -23.47 -4.01
N ASP A 101 17.28 -24.78 -3.71
CA ASP A 101 16.66 -25.80 -4.57
C ASP A 101 15.14 -25.61 -4.70
N GLN A 102 14.48 -25.06 -3.68
CA GLN A 102 13.05 -24.70 -3.72
C GLN A 102 12.77 -23.33 -4.37
N GLY A 103 13.78 -22.69 -4.98
CA GLY A 103 13.61 -21.46 -5.75
C GLY A 103 13.83 -20.16 -4.96
N GLN A 104 14.38 -20.23 -3.75
CA GLN A 104 14.83 -19.02 -3.04
C GLN A 104 15.98 -18.36 -3.80
N THR A 105 15.93 -17.03 -3.93
CA THR A 105 16.92 -16.26 -4.73
C THR A 105 17.88 -15.41 -3.90
N GLY A 106 17.77 -15.47 -2.56
CA GLY A 106 18.71 -14.81 -1.65
C GLY A 106 18.62 -15.38 -0.25
N LEU A 107 19.72 -15.45 0.48
CA LEU A 107 19.79 -16.03 1.83
C LEU A 107 19.75 -14.93 2.91
N SER A 108 19.05 -15.17 4.02
CA SER A 108 19.12 -14.31 5.20
C SER A 108 19.28 -15.20 6.43
N ILE A 109 20.31 -14.92 7.22
CA ILE A 109 20.65 -15.71 8.41
C ILE A 109 19.90 -15.21 9.64
N ALA A 110 19.47 -16.16 10.49
CA ALA A 110 18.81 -15.88 11.76
C ALA A 110 19.77 -15.64 12.91
#